data_AF-A0A7S3P5V9-F1
#
_entry.id   AF-A0A7S3P5V9-F1
#
_cell.length_a   1.000
_cell.length_b   1.000
_cell.length_c   1.000
_cell.angle_alpha   90.00
_cell.angle_beta   90.00
_cell.angle_gamma   90.00
#
_symmetry.space_group_name_H-M   'P 1'
#
loop_
_entity.id
_entity.type
_entity.pdbx_description
1 polymer ?
#
loop_
_entity_poly.entity_id
_entity_poly.type
_entity_poly.pdbx_seq_one_letter_code
_entity_poly.pdbx_strand_id
1 'polypeptide(L)'
;MKGTTMTNANAGRDPAAATTTTTTAAGTKTVYFIRHAESLENLKHQSIQRVMADIKSASFPDTDDVVSVVELLDIASHVDTPLSATGKQQIQDVAQQLQDADFMQQAQIELVVHSPLQRAQETAEGLLQCRADRADFSTAAPTVKRVVQLDALRERTPDECFIPWRKLSYTARRQAFLDWLVQQPEKVVAVVGHSEYFRSLLNLPFKFGHCDVWRAEYRPHSRTKWFGLERLYRHHLNNKKALHECSNKKTLGECSSSSSSLTNA
;
A
#
# COMPACT_ATOMS: atom_id res chain seq x y z
N MET A 1 -64.25 -24.28 -7.37
CA MET A 1 -64.66 -23.12 -6.55
C MET A 1 -63.47 -22.18 -6.40
N LYS A 2 -63.68 -20.91 -6.77
CA LYS A 2 -62.91 -19.69 -6.46
C LYS A 2 -61.42 -19.65 -6.84
N GLY A 3 -61.17 -19.05 -8.00
CA GLY A 3 -59.90 -18.41 -8.33
C GLY A 3 -59.70 -17.11 -7.54
N THR A 4 -58.45 -16.68 -7.42
CA THR A 4 -58.09 -15.37 -6.89
C THR A 4 -56.92 -14.84 -7.71
N THR A 5 -57.22 -13.83 -8.51
CA THR A 5 -56.30 -13.04 -9.32
C THR A 5 -55.78 -11.91 -8.46
N MET A 6 -54.46 -11.75 -8.33
CA MET A 6 -53.83 -10.57 -7.73
C MET A 6 -53.07 -9.83 -8.83
N THR A 7 -53.71 -8.77 -9.34
CA THR A 7 -53.07 -7.73 -10.15
C THR A 7 -52.39 -6.73 -9.21
N ASN A 8 -51.11 -6.48 -9.37
CA ASN A 8 -50.46 -5.32 -8.75
C ASN A 8 -49.89 -4.42 -9.86
N ALA A 9 -50.63 -3.35 -10.13
CA ALA A 9 -50.21 -2.26 -10.99
C ALA A 9 -49.39 -1.29 -10.14
N ASN A 10 -48.11 -1.11 -10.47
CA ASN A 10 -47.34 0.03 -9.97
C ASN A 10 -46.69 0.73 -11.17
N ALA A 11 -47.46 1.65 -11.74
CA ALA A 11 -47.03 2.62 -12.73
C ALA A 11 -46.57 3.88 -12.01
N GLY A 12 -45.36 4.36 -12.32
CA GLY A 12 -44.87 5.67 -11.88
C GLY A 12 -43.45 5.62 -11.31
N ARG A 13 -42.45 5.64 -12.20
CA ARG A 13 -41.13 6.18 -11.84
C ARG A 13 -40.67 7.13 -12.94
N ASP A 14 -40.41 8.35 -12.51
CA ASP A 14 -40.01 9.52 -13.28
C ASP A 14 -38.75 9.27 -14.12
N PRO A 15 -38.58 9.99 -15.26
CA PRO A 15 -37.35 9.96 -16.03
C PRO A 15 -36.20 10.50 -15.17
N ALA A 16 -35.28 9.61 -14.81
CA ALA A 16 -34.05 9.93 -14.13
C ALA A 16 -33.31 11.05 -14.89
N ALA A 17 -33.24 12.22 -14.27
CA ALA A 17 -32.39 13.31 -14.73
C ALA A 17 -30.95 12.79 -14.76
N ALA A 18 -30.45 12.56 -15.98
CA ALA A 18 -29.06 12.22 -16.22
C ALA A 18 -28.19 13.35 -15.66
N THR A 19 -27.69 13.15 -14.44
CA THR A 19 -26.75 14.07 -13.82
C THR A 19 -25.46 13.89 -14.60
N THR A 20 -25.22 14.80 -15.54
CA THR A 20 -24.00 14.83 -16.36
C THR A 20 -22.83 15.17 -15.44
N THR A 21 -22.26 14.15 -14.80
CA THR A 21 -21.06 14.26 -14.00
C THR A 21 -19.95 14.73 -14.92
N THR A 22 -19.61 16.01 -14.81
CA THR A 22 -18.57 16.63 -15.62
C THR A 22 -17.25 16.02 -15.16
N THR A 23 -16.79 15.00 -15.89
CA THR A 23 -15.54 14.30 -15.64
C THR A 23 -14.40 15.30 -15.71
N THR A 24 -13.95 15.78 -14.55
CA THR A 24 -12.80 16.68 -14.45
C THR A 24 -11.61 15.93 -15.03
N ALA A 25 -10.92 16.53 -16.01
CA ALA A 25 -9.78 15.90 -16.67
C ALA A 25 -8.78 15.41 -15.62
N ALA A 26 -8.55 14.09 -15.57
CA ALA A 26 -7.78 13.46 -14.51
C ALA A 26 -6.33 13.97 -14.53
N GLY A 27 -6.04 14.90 -13.63
CA GLY A 27 -4.71 15.48 -13.45
C GLY A 27 -3.71 14.50 -12.86
N THR A 28 -2.44 14.90 -12.86
CA THR A 28 -1.36 14.18 -12.17
C THR A 28 -1.67 14.05 -10.68
N LYS A 29 -1.40 12.87 -10.10
CA LYS A 29 -1.57 12.60 -8.67
C LYS A 29 -0.24 12.22 -8.04
N THR A 30 -0.03 12.58 -6.77
CA THR A 30 1.07 12.04 -5.96
C THR A 30 0.55 10.87 -5.15
N VAL A 31 1.22 9.72 -5.25
CA VAL A 31 0.84 8.49 -4.58
C VAL A 31 1.97 8.03 -3.66
N TYR A 32 1.65 7.84 -2.40
CA TYR A 32 2.54 7.27 -1.40
C TYR A 32 2.19 5.80 -1.20
N PHE A 33 3.11 4.88 -1.50
CA PHE A 33 2.94 3.45 -1.32
C PHE A 33 3.61 3.01 -0.01
N ILE A 34 2.84 2.35 0.85
CA ILE A 34 3.28 1.91 2.16
C ILE A 34 3.08 0.40 2.26
N ARG A 35 4.16 -0.37 2.42
CA ARG A 35 4.03 -1.81 2.67
C ARG A 35 3.62 -2.03 4.13
N HIS A 36 2.69 -2.96 4.36
CA HIS A 36 2.36 -3.42 5.70
C HIS A 36 3.59 -3.91 6.48
N ALA A 37 3.51 -3.83 7.81
CA ALA A 37 4.52 -4.35 8.73
C ALA A 37 4.58 -5.89 8.70
N GLU A 38 5.56 -6.50 9.36
CA GLU A 38 5.65 -7.96 9.40
C GLU A 38 4.41 -8.61 10.04
N SER A 39 3.81 -9.59 9.33
CA SER A 39 2.72 -10.43 9.86
C SER A 39 3.19 -11.81 10.30
N LEU A 40 2.36 -12.53 11.05
CA LEU A 40 2.61 -13.93 11.40
C LEU A 40 2.75 -14.82 10.15
N GLU A 41 2.01 -14.52 9.08
CA GLU A 41 2.15 -15.20 7.78
C GLU A 41 3.54 -14.96 7.17
N ASN A 42 4.10 -13.76 7.28
CA ASN A 42 5.46 -13.51 6.79
C ASN A 42 6.51 -14.32 7.55
N LEU A 43 6.38 -14.43 8.87
CA LEU A 43 7.26 -15.27 9.69
C LEU A 43 7.18 -16.76 9.32
N LYS A 44 5.97 -17.25 9.05
CA LYS A 44 5.75 -18.62 8.55
C LYS A 44 6.44 -18.84 7.21
N HIS A 45 6.24 -17.93 6.25
CA HIS A 45 6.84 -18.04 4.93
C HIS A 45 8.37 -17.99 4.99
N GLN A 46 8.96 -17.12 5.81
CA GLN A 46 10.41 -17.08 6.03
C GLN A 46 10.93 -18.38 6.67
N SER A 47 10.16 -18.98 7.58
CA SER A 47 10.55 -20.25 8.20
C SER A 47 10.50 -21.41 7.22
N ILE A 48 9.46 -21.49 6.38
CA ILE A 48 9.37 -22.47 5.28
C ILE A 48 10.52 -22.28 4.29
N GLN A 49 10.82 -21.04 3.91
CA GLN A 49 11.94 -20.74 3.01
C GLN A 49 13.30 -21.16 3.57
N ARG A 50 13.52 -20.99 4.87
CA ARG A 50 14.74 -21.46 5.55
C ARG A 50 14.84 -22.98 5.51
N VAL A 51 13.79 -23.70 5.91
CA VAL A 51 13.74 -25.17 5.84
C VAL A 51 14.01 -25.66 4.42
N MET A 52 13.38 -25.04 3.41
CA MET A 52 13.63 -25.38 2.01
C MET A 52 15.06 -25.08 1.53
N ALA A 53 15.69 -24.02 2.04
CA ALA A 53 17.08 -23.70 1.73
C ALA A 53 18.04 -24.71 2.38
N ASP A 54 17.77 -25.09 3.63
CA ASP A 54 18.54 -26.09 4.37
C ASP A 54 18.47 -27.46 3.69
N ILE A 55 17.27 -27.90 3.27
CA ILE A 55 17.05 -29.12 2.47
C ILE A 55 17.88 -29.10 1.18
N LYS A 56 17.82 -27.98 0.43
CA LYS A 56 18.59 -27.82 -0.82
C LYS A 56 20.10 -27.81 -0.60
N SER A 57 20.56 -27.48 0.60
CA SER A 57 21.99 -27.41 0.96
C SER A 57 22.62 -28.74 1.37
N ALA A 58 21.94 -29.87 1.09
CA ALA A 58 22.43 -31.25 1.22
C ALA A 58 22.10 -31.99 2.53
N SER A 59 20.82 -32.08 2.84
CA SER A 59 20.28 -33.20 3.64
C SER A 59 18.99 -33.63 2.97
N PHE A 60 18.91 -34.89 2.50
CA PHE A 60 17.67 -35.44 2.00
C PHE A 60 16.73 -35.60 3.20
N PRO A 61 15.62 -34.83 3.27
CA PRO A 61 14.65 -34.98 4.34
C PRO A 61 13.98 -36.36 4.22
N ASP A 62 13.58 -36.91 5.35
CA ASP A 62 12.84 -38.17 5.39
C ASP A 62 11.52 -38.01 4.61
N THR A 63 10.97 -39.10 4.06
CA THR A 63 9.77 -39.00 3.22
C THR A 63 8.56 -38.40 3.95
N ASP A 64 8.55 -38.50 5.28
CA ASP A 64 7.52 -37.92 6.15
C ASP A 64 7.62 -36.38 6.26
N ASP A 65 8.81 -35.79 6.10
CA ASP A 65 9.01 -34.34 6.09
C ASP A 65 8.50 -33.68 4.80
N VAL A 66 8.41 -34.43 3.70
CA VAL A 66 7.90 -33.92 2.43
C VAL A 66 6.37 -33.76 2.48
N VAL A 67 5.67 -34.68 3.14
CA VAL A 67 4.20 -34.64 3.28
C VAL A 67 3.77 -33.44 4.12
N SER A 68 4.47 -33.15 5.21
CA SER A 68 4.17 -32.01 6.07
C SER A 68 4.43 -30.66 5.39
N VAL A 69 5.42 -30.56 4.49
CA VAL A 69 5.64 -29.37 3.64
C VAL A 69 4.49 -29.14 2.65
N VAL A 70 3.93 -30.23 2.08
CA VAL A 70 2.79 -30.13 1.15
C VAL A 70 1.50 -29.76 1.89
N GLU A 71 1.24 -30.31 3.07
CA GLU A 71 0.10 -29.91 3.92
C GLU A 71 0.20 -28.45 4.39
N LEU A 72 1.42 -27.97 4.70
CA LEU A 72 1.69 -26.57 5.03
C LEU A 72 1.42 -25.63 3.85
N LEU A 73 1.62 -26.09 2.61
CA LEU A 73 1.36 -25.29 1.41
C LEU A 73 -0.14 -25.16 1.11
N ASP A 74 -0.95 -26.16 1.45
CA ASP A 74 -2.39 -26.18 1.17
C ASP A 74 -3.22 -25.32 2.16
N ILE A 75 -2.75 -25.15 3.40
CA ILE A 75 -3.45 -24.37 4.45
C ILE A 75 -2.98 -22.90 4.51
N ALA A 76 -1.80 -22.56 3.98
CA ALA A 76 -1.15 -21.27 4.24
C ALA A 76 -1.64 -20.09 3.38
N SER A 77 -2.49 -20.29 2.38
CA SER A 77 -2.59 -19.31 1.30
C SER A 77 -3.46 -18.08 1.57
N HIS A 78 -4.35 -18.05 2.57
CA HIS A 78 -5.39 -17.00 2.65
C HIS A 78 -5.81 -16.56 4.06
N VAL A 79 -5.02 -16.84 5.10
CA VAL A 79 -5.41 -16.39 6.45
C VAL A 79 -5.10 -14.91 6.58
N ASP A 80 -6.13 -14.11 6.79
CA ASP A 80 -5.98 -12.72 7.18
C ASP A 80 -5.34 -12.65 8.57
N THR A 81 -4.01 -12.69 8.59
CA THR A 81 -3.23 -12.80 9.82
C THR A 81 -2.91 -11.42 10.40
N PRO A 82 -2.91 -11.30 11.75
CA PRO A 82 -2.50 -10.08 12.41
C PRO A 82 -0.98 -9.85 12.28
N LEU A 83 -0.57 -8.64 12.65
CA LEU A 83 0.85 -8.31 12.75
C LEU A 83 1.58 -9.13 13.83
N SER A 84 2.86 -9.42 13.58
CA SER A 84 3.75 -10.01 14.59
C SER A 84 4.11 -8.97 15.67
N ALA A 85 4.70 -9.40 16.78
CA ALA A 85 5.24 -8.46 17.77
C ALA A 85 6.31 -7.53 17.15
N THR A 86 7.19 -8.09 16.30
CA THR A 86 8.16 -7.33 15.52
C THR A 86 7.47 -6.34 14.57
N GLY A 87 6.39 -6.74 13.91
CA GLY A 87 5.61 -5.86 13.04
C GLY A 87 5.01 -4.66 13.79
N LYS A 88 4.53 -4.86 15.02
CA LYS A 88 4.06 -3.77 15.87
C LYS A 88 5.20 -2.82 16.26
N GLN A 89 6.40 -3.33 16.55
CA GLN A 89 7.57 -2.49 16.80
C GLN A 89 7.97 -1.70 15.55
N GLN A 90 7.96 -2.34 14.36
CA GLN A 90 8.24 -1.67 13.10
C GLN A 90 7.31 -0.48 12.85
N ILE A 91 6.03 -0.65 13.17
CA ILE A 91 5.04 0.44 13.11
C ILE A 91 5.42 1.56 14.06
N GLN A 92 5.73 1.26 15.33
CA GLN A 92 6.08 2.30 16.30
C GLN A 92 7.30 3.10 15.84
N ASP A 93 8.35 2.41 15.38
CA ASP A 93 9.59 3.04 14.95
C ASP A 93 9.39 3.96 13.73
N VAL A 94 8.56 3.53 12.76
CA VAL A 94 8.26 4.34 11.57
C VAL A 94 7.23 5.42 11.86
N ALA A 95 6.23 5.15 12.71
CA ALA A 95 5.24 6.15 13.13
C ALA A 95 5.93 7.33 13.82
N GLN A 96 6.91 7.09 14.68
CA GLN A 96 7.70 8.17 15.30
C GLN A 96 8.43 9.00 14.24
N GLN A 97 9.08 8.37 13.25
CA GLN A 97 9.75 9.08 12.16
C GLN A 97 8.78 9.94 11.34
N LEU A 98 7.58 9.42 11.05
CA LEU A 98 6.55 10.16 10.32
C LEU A 98 5.99 11.33 11.13
N GLN A 99 5.84 11.17 12.45
CA GLN A 99 5.41 12.24 13.35
C GLN A 99 6.47 13.33 13.47
N ASP A 100 7.75 12.96 13.66
CA ASP A 100 8.87 13.91 13.76
C ASP A 100 9.03 14.75 12.48
N ALA A 101 8.68 14.16 11.32
CA ALA A 101 8.73 14.83 10.02
C ALA A 101 7.43 15.57 9.66
N ASP A 102 6.41 15.55 10.54
CA ASP A 102 5.06 16.07 10.27
C ASP A 102 4.51 15.59 8.93
N PHE A 103 4.76 14.30 8.62
CA PHE A 103 4.63 13.75 7.27
C PHE A 103 3.23 13.96 6.68
N MET A 104 2.17 13.73 7.46
CA MET A 104 0.79 13.83 6.97
C MET A 104 0.46 15.24 6.49
N GLN A 105 0.89 16.25 7.24
CA GLN A 105 0.70 17.66 6.91
C GLN A 105 1.66 18.08 5.79
N GLN A 106 2.94 17.74 5.85
CA GLN A 106 3.92 18.14 4.82
C GLN A 106 3.60 17.51 3.45
N ALA A 107 3.19 16.25 3.44
CA ALA A 107 2.78 15.56 2.22
C ALA A 107 1.39 15.99 1.73
N GLN A 108 0.59 16.64 2.58
CA GLN A 108 -0.80 17.03 2.30
C GLN A 108 -1.65 15.81 1.89
N ILE A 109 -1.57 14.71 2.64
CA ILE A 109 -2.32 13.49 2.32
C ILE A 109 -3.83 13.79 2.41
N GLU A 110 -4.55 13.60 1.31
CA GLU A 110 -5.99 13.86 1.21
C GLU A 110 -6.82 12.58 1.33
N LEU A 111 -6.28 11.45 0.86
CA LEU A 111 -6.96 10.16 0.80
C LEU A 111 -6.03 9.06 1.30
N VAL A 112 -6.51 8.24 2.23
CA VAL A 112 -5.82 7.00 2.62
C VAL A 112 -6.62 5.81 2.08
N VAL A 113 -5.94 4.92 1.39
CA VAL A 113 -6.52 3.69 0.83
C VAL A 113 -5.74 2.52 1.37
N HIS A 114 -6.41 1.45 1.78
CA HIS A 114 -5.71 0.26 2.24
C HIS A 114 -6.33 -1.03 1.73
N SER A 115 -5.50 -2.07 1.69
CA SER A 115 -5.94 -3.45 1.49
C SER A 115 -6.91 -3.88 2.60
N PRO A 116 -7.90 -4.73 2.30
CA PRO A 116 -8.83 -5.26 3.30
C PRO A 116 -8.18 -6.25 4.27
N LEU A 117 -6.94 -6.67 4.06
CA LEU A 117 -6.27 -7.58 4.98
C LEU A 117 -5.88 -6.85 6.27
N GLN A 118 -6.23 -7.44 7.42
CA GLN A 118 -5.98 -6.97 8.78
C GLN A 118 -4.59 -6.35 8.95
N ARG A 119 -3.51 -7.02 8.52
CA ARG A 119 -2.15 -6.48 8.61
C ARG A 119 -1.96 -5.11 7.93
N ALA A 120 -2.63 -4.87 6.80
CA ALA A 120 -2.59 -3.57 6.12
C ALA A 120 -3.45 -2.53 6.84
N GLN A 121 -4.59 -2.94 7.39
CA GLN A 121 -5.44 -2.09 8.23
C GLN A 121 -4.69 -1.63 9.50
N GLU A 122 -4.11 -2.58 10.24
CA GLU A 122 -3.32 -2.31 11.45
C GLU A 122 -2.11 -1.43 11.14
N THR A 123 -1.48 -1.59 9.97
CA THR A 123 -0.38 -0.72 9.54
C THR A 123 -0.88 0.69 9.20
N ALA A 124 -2.01 0.84 8.52
CA ALA A 124 -2.61 2.14 8.22
C ALA A 124 -3.01 2.88 9.51
N GLU A 125 -3.62 2.16 10.45
CA GLU A 125 -4.00 2.69 11.76
C GLU A 125 -2.75 3.12 12.56
N GLY A 126 -1.74 2.26 12.63
CA GLY A 126 -0.54 2.52 13.42
C GLY A 126 0.36 3.63 12.86
N LEU A 127 0.52 3.72 11.53
CA LEU A 127 1.40 4.71 10.90
C LEU A 127 0.72 6.05 10.62
N LEU A 128 -0.55 6.02 10.19
CA LEU A 128 -1.25 7.19 9.69
C LEU A 128 -2.42 7.62 10.59
N GLN A 129 -2.69 6.89 11.68
CA GLN A 129 -3.83 7.12 12.59
C GLN A 129 -5.18 7.10 11.87
N CYS A 130 -5.26 6.32 10.77
CA CYS A 130 -6.41 6.26 9.87
C CYS A 130 -6.95 4.83 9.74
N ARG A 131 -8.26 4.66 9.90
CA ARG A 131 -8.94 3.37 9.71
C ARG A 131 -10.34 3.57 9.13
N ALA A 132 -10.73 2.75 8.14
CA ALA A 132 -11.97 2.96 7.38
C ALA A 132 -13.27 2.66 8.17
N ASP A 133 -13.21 1.84 9.21
CA ASP A 133 -14.36 1.44 10.05
C ASP A 133 -14.63 2.40 11.23
N ARG A 134 -13.75 3.38 11.47
CA ARG A 134 -13.99 4.44 12.46
C ARG A 134 -14.78 5.57 11.83
N ALA A 135 -16.01 5.78 12.33
CA ALA A 135 -16.84 6.92 11.97
C ALA A 135 -16.22 8.25 12.43
N ASP A 136 -15.39 8.21 13.48
CA ASP A 136 -14.71 9.39 14.01
C ASP A 136 -13.34 9.57 13.36
N PHE A 137 -13.30 10.42 12.34
CA PHE A 137 -12.07 10.98 11.78
C PHE A 137 -11.37 11.99 12.73
N SER A 138 -11.85 12.14 13.97
CA SER A 138 -11.36 13.10 14.96
C SER A 138 -9.86 12.97 15.26
N THR A 139 -9.25 11.81 15.01
CA THR A 139 -7.80 11.58 15.20
C THR A 139 -7.00 11.55 13.91
N ALA A 140 -7.65 11.62 12.74
CA ALA A 140 -6.93 11.69 11.48
C ALA A 140 -6.32 13.09 11.31
N ALA A 141 -5.17 13.17 10.64
CA ALA A 141 -4.58 14.46 10.28
C ALA A 141 -5.61 15.32 9.52
N PRO A 142 -5.67 16.64 9.77
CA PRO A 142 -6.74 17.52 9.25
C PRO A 142 -6.81 17.56 7.72
N THR A 143 -5.77 17.11 7.01
CA THR A 143 -5.74 17.04 5.55
C THR A 143 -6.49 15.85 4.98
N VAL A 144 -6.65 14.75 5.74
CA VAL A 144 -7.27 13.51 5.26
C VAL A 144 -8.77 13.68 5.22
N LYS A 145 -9.33 13.69 4.00
CA LYS A 145 -10.76 13.84 3.75
C LYS A 145 -11.52 12.53 3.88
N ARG A 146 -10.84 11.42 3.59
CA ARG A 146 -11.46 10.09 3.53
C ARG A 146 -10.45 8.96 3.68
N VAL A 147 -10.91 7.85 4.26
CA VAL A 147 -10.19 6.57 4.32
C VAL A 147 -11.03 5.51 3.61
N VAL A 148 -10.41 4.70 2.75
CA VAL A 148 -11.11 3.70 1.93
C VAL A 148 -10.43 2.35 2.03
N GLN A 149 -11.22 1.33 2.33
CA GLN A 149 -10.81 -0.06 2.12
C GLN A 149 -11.13 -0.49 0.68
N LEU A 150 -10.17 -1.12 -0.01
CA LEU A 150 -10.34 -1.50 -1.41
C LEU A 150 -9.87 -2.93 -1.71
N ASP A 151 -10.81 -3.81 -2.08
CA ASP A 151 -10.51 -5.23 -2.39
C ASP A 151 -9.52 -5.41 -3.56
N ALA A 152 -9.46 -4.44 -4.47
CA ALA A 152 -8.51 -4.45 -5.57
C ALA A 152 -7.04 -4.47 -5.11
N LEU A 153 -6.77 -4.07 -3.85
CA LEU A 153 -5.45 -4.04 -3.23
C LEU A 153 -5.06 -5.33 -2.48
N ARG A 154 -5.90 -6.37 -2.44
CA ARG A 154 -5.53 -7.66 -1.80
C ARG A 154 -4.23 -8.20 -2.37
N GLU A 155 -3.42 -8.82 -1.51
CA GLU A 155 -2.17 -9.49 -1.87
C GLU A 155 -2.34 -10.46 -3.05
N ARG A 156 -1.27 -10.64 -3.83
CA ARG A 156 -1.25 -11.65 -4.88
C ARG A 156 -1.18 -13.03 -4.24
N THR A 157 -2.09 -13.91 -4.63
CA THR A 157 -2.12 -15.27 -4.07
C THR A 157 -1.23 -16.20 -4.90
N PRO A 158 -0.64 -17.27 -4.30
CA PRO A 158 0.16 -18.24 -5.05
C PRO A 158 -0.61 -18.82 -6.25
N ASP A 159 -1.90 -19.12 -6.07
CA ASP A 159 -2.76 -19.65 -7.13
C ASP A 159 -2.88 -18.71 -8.34
N GLU A 160 -2.86 -17.39 -8.13
CA GLU A 160 -2.83 -16.39 -9.19
C GLU A 160 -1.51 -16.38 -9.97
N CYS A 161 -0.48 -17.10 -9.51
CA CYS A 161 0.78 -17.26 -10.20
C CYS A 161 0.85 -18.52 -11.06
N PHE A 162 0.26 -19.63 -10.61
CA PHE A 162 0.39 -20.92 -11.30
C PHE A 162 -0.75 -21.20 -12.26
N ILE A 163 -1.91 -20.54 -12.07
CA ILE A 163 -3.11 -20.82 -12.85
C ILE A 163 -3.33 -19.71 -13.91
N PRO A 164 -3.25 -20.01 -15.22
CA PRO A 164 -3.31 -18.99 -16.28
C PRO A 164 -4.55 -18.09 -16.24
N TRP A 165 -5.74 -18.63 -15.95
CA TRP A 165 -6.97 -17.83 -15.88
C TRP A 165 -7.02 -16.92 -14.65
N ARG A 166 -6.38 -17.29 -13.53
CA ARG A 166 -6.24 -16.44 -12.33
C ARG A 166 -5.16 -15.36 -12.50
N LYS A 167 -4.23 -15.48 -13.44
CA LYS A 167 -3.35 -14.36 -13.83
C LYS A 167 -4.15 -13.19 -14.44
N LEU A 168 -5.22 -13.51 -15.17
CA LEU A 168 -6.12 -12.51 -15.74
C LEU A 168 -6.89 -11.78 -14.63
N SER A 169 -7.33 -12.48 -13.58
CA SER A 169 -7.99 -11.83 -12.44
C SER A 169 -7.07 -10.85 -11.71
N TYR A 170 -5.81 -11.22 -11.48
CA TYR A 170 -4.84 -10.30 -10.87
C TYR A 170 -4.56 -9.05 -11.72
N THR A 171 -4.40 -9.24 -13.04
CA THR A 171 -4.21 -8.11 -13.97
C THR A 171 -5.45 -7.21 -14.01
N ALA A 172 -6.65 -7.79 -14.01
CA ALA A 172 -7.91 -7.07 -13.93
C ALA A 172 -8.04 -6.28 -12.63
N ARG A 173 -7.66 -6.85 -11.47
CA ARG A 173 -7.67 -6.14 -10.17
C ARG A 173 -6.74 -4.93 -10.17
N ARG A 174 -5.54 -5.06 -10.74
CA ARG A 174 -4.62 -3.92 -10.90
C ARG A 174 -5.21 -2.83 -11.80
N GLN A 175 -5.82 -3.21 -12.92
CA GLN A 175 -6.43 -2.24 -13.82
C GLN A 175 -7.63 -1.55 -13.15
N ALA A 176 -8.47 -2.30 -12.43
CA ALA A 176 -9.57 -1.76 -11.63
C ALA A 176 -9.10 -0.76 -10.57
N PHE A 177 -7.96 -1.01 -9.91
CA PHE A 177 -7.36 -0.04 -8.99
C PHE A 177 -6.93 1.25 -9.71
N LEU A 178 -6.33 1.15 -10.89
CA LEU A 178 -5.92 2.33 -11.67
C LEU A 178 -7.13 3.14 -12.15
N ASP A 179 -8.17 2.46 -12.65
CA ASP A 179 -9.41 3.11 -13.10
C ASP A 179 -10.13 3.77 -11.93
N TRP A 180 -10.15 3.11 -10.78
CA TRP A 180 -10.65 3.69 -9.54
C TRP A 180 -9.83 4.91 -9.11
N LEU A 181 -8.50 4.84 -9.17
CA LEU A 181 -7.60 5.95 -8.80
C LEU A 181 -7.82 7.18 -9.69
N VAL A 182 -8.09 6.99 -10.98
CA VAL A 182 -8.44 8.07 -11.93
C VAL A 182 -9.70 8.81 -11.53
N GLN A 183 -10.70 8.09 -11.01
CA GLN A 183 -12.00 8.65 -10.62
C GLN A 183 -11.95 9.44 -9.30
N GLN A 184 -10.89 9.26 -8.51
CA GLN A 184 -10.79 9.94 -7.22
C GLN A 184 -10.48 11.44 -7.42
N PRO A 185 -11.19 12.36 -6.75
CA PRO A 185 -10.88 13.80 -6.84
C PRO A 185 -9.58 14.21 -6.14
N GLU A 186 -9.12 13.41 -5.17
CA GLU A 186 -7.96 13.72 -4.32
C GLU A 186 -6.65 13.68 -5.12
N LYS A 187 -5.78 14.68 -4.93
CA LYS A 187 -4.51 14.78 -5.66
C LYS A 187 -3.38 14.01 -5.00
N VAL A 188 -3.43 13.89 -3.67
CA VAL A 188 -2.42 13.19 -2.88
C VAL A 188 -3.03 12.01 -2.14
N VAL A 189 -2.55 10.81 -2.47
CA VAL A 189 -3.14 9.55 -2.00
C VAL A 189 -2.08 8.70 -1.31
N ALA A 190 -2.35 8.23 -0.10
CA ALA A 190 -1.57 7.17 0.55
C ALA A 190 -2.23 5.81 0.32
N VAL A 191 -1.45 4.81 -0.07
CA VAL A 191 -1.89 3.45 -0.40
C VAL A 191 -1.12 2.47 0.47
N VAL A 192 -1.82 1.83 1.42
CA VAL A 192 -1.24 0.84 2.34
C VAL A 192 -1.58 -0.57 1.84
N GLY A 193 -0.56 -1.37 1.60
CA GLY A 193 -0.75 -2.68 0.99
C GLY A 193 0.51 -3.52 0.96
N HIS A 194 0.77 -4.12 -0.20
CA HIS A 194 1.50 -5.36 -0.32
C HIS A 194 2.68 -5.24 -1.28
N SER A 195 3.83 -5.83 -0.93
CA SER A 195 5.05 -5.65 -1.71
C SER A 195 4.98 -6.29 -3.09
N GLU A 196 4.36 -7.48 -3.23
CA GLU A 196 4.18 -8.11 -4.56
C GLU A 196 3.18 -7.33 -5.40
N TYR A 197 2.11 -6.84 -4.78
CA TYR A 197 1.14 -5.96 -5.43
C TYR A 197 1.82 -4.71 -6.01
N PHE A 198 2.59 -3.98 -5.19
CA PHE A 198 3.27 -2.77 -5.62
C PHE A 198 4.37 -3.05 -6.65
N ARG A 199 5.16 -4.11 -6.45
CA ARG A 199 6.17 -4.56 -7.42
C ARG A 199 5.55 -4.75 -8.81
N SER A 200 4.41 -5.43 -8.88
CA SER A 200 3.73 -5.68 -10.16
C SER A 200 3.08 -4.42 -10.73
N LEU A 201 2.40 -3.63 -9.88
CA LEU A 201 1.72 -2.39 -10.26
C LEU A 201 2.68 -1.36 -10.86
N LEU A 202 3.86 -1.22 -10.25
CA LEU A 202 4.91 -0.25 -10.61
C LEU A 202 5.95 -0.83 -11.59
N ASN A 203 5.82 -2.11 -11.96
CA ASN A 203 6.77 -2.84 -12.81
C ASN A 203 8.23 -2.79 -12.31
N LEU A 204 8.43 -3.10 -11.02
CA LEU A 204 9.73 -3.00 -10.34
C LEU A 204 10.47 -4.33 -10.28
N PRO A 205 11.82 -4.30 -10.29
CA PRO A 205 12.62 -5.51 -10.16
C PRO A 205 12.80 -5.96 -8.70
N PHE A 206 12.32 -5.20 -7.71
CA PHE A 206 12.49 -5.47 -6.28
C PHE A 206 11.15 -5.41 -5.51
N LYS A 207 11.16 -5.94 -4.27
CA LYS A 207 10.04 -5.86 -3.32
C LYS A 207 10.30 -4.75 -2.30
N PHE A 208 9.24 -4.16 -1.76
CA PHE A 208 9.37 -3.17 -0.69
C PHE A 208 9.74 -3.83 0.63
N GLY A 209 10.51 -3.16 1.47
CA GLY A 209 10.74 -3.54 2.87
C GLY A 209 9.49 -3.34 3.73
N HIS A 210 9.44 -3.98 4.90
CA HIS A 210 8.34 -3.78 5.86
C HIS A 210 8.28 -2.32 6.31
N CYS A 211 7.09 -1.73 6.30
CA CYS A 211 6.87 -0.31 6.59
C CYS A 211 7.67 0.67 5.71
N ASP A 212 8.21 0.24 4.55
CA ASP A 212 8.81 1.16 3.60
C ASP A 212 7.72 2.12 3.06
N VAL A 213 8.07 3.41 2.99
CA VAL A 213 7.22 4.45 2.39
C VAL A 213 7.89 4.96 1.12
N TRP A 214 7.20 4.80 0.00
CA TRP A 214 7.65 5.23 -1.32
C TRP A 214 6.72 6.28 -1.88
N ARG A 215 7.25 7.27 -2.60
CA ARG A 215 6.50 8.30 -3.31
C ARG A 215 6.63 8.07 -4.81
N ALA A 216 5.55 8.26 -5.56
CA ALA A 216 5.57 8.31 -7.02
C ALA A 216 4.51 9.29 -7.54
N GLU A 217 4.69 9.75 -8.78
CA GLU A 217 3.68 10.51 -9.51
C GLU A 217 2.91 9.59 -10.46
N TYR A 218 1.58 9.61 -10.36
CA TYR A 218 0.67 8.91 -11.25
C TYR A 218 0.16 9.84 -12.35
N ARG A 219 0.35 9.46 -13.61
CA ARG A 219 -0.14 10.20 -14.79
C ARG A 219 -1.01 9.28 -15.65
N PRO A 220 -2.35 9.38 -15.59
CA PRO A 220 -3.23 8.38 -16.18
C PRO A 220 -3.17 8.29 -17.71
N HIS A 221 -2.87 9.42 -18.38
CA HIS A 221 -2.80 9.51 -19.84
C HIS A 221 -1.39 9.26 -20.40
N SER A 222 -0.43 8.87 -19.56
CA SER A 222 0.95 8.66 -19.98
C SER A 222 1.23 7.20 -20.36
N ARG A 223 2.11 6.97 -21.34
CA ARG A 223 2.59 5.63 -21.71
C ARG A 223 3.25 4.93 -20.52
N THR A 224 4.05 5.67 -19.76
CA THR A 224 4.56 5.23 -18.45
C THR A 224 3.66 5.84 -17.40
N LYS A 225 2.92 5.03 -16.65
CA LYS A 225 1.91 5.53 -15.70
C LYS A 225 2.52 6.15 -14.43
N TRP A 226 3.75 5.77 -14.08
CA TRP A 226 4.41 6.10 -12.81
C TRP A 226 5.75 6.80 -13.04
N PHE A 227 6.01 7.88 -12.30
CA PHE A 227 7.27 8.66 -12.39
C PHE A 227 7.82 8.98 -11.00
N GLY A 228 9.10 9.35 -10.95
CA GLY A 228 9.71 9.91 -9.74
C GLY A 228 9.63 8.97 -8.54
N LEU A 229 9.81 7.66 -8.76
CA LEU A 229 9.74 6.69 -7.67
C LEU A 229 10.90 6.91 -6.71
N GLU A 230 10.58 7.29 -5.48
CA GLU A 230 11.54 7.67 -4.44
C GLU A 230 11.17 6.96 -3.14
N ARG A 231 12.16 6.40 -2.43
CA ARG A 231 11.94 5.88 -1.08
C ARG A 231 12.21 6.96 -0.06
N LEU A 232 11.20 7.29 0.74
CA LEU A 232 11.28 8.35 1.74
C LEU A 232 11.66 7.81 3.11
N TYR A 233 11.02 6.72 3.54
CA TYR A 233 11.22 6.13 4.85
C TYR A 233 11.46 4.64 4.75
N ARG A 234 12.25 4.12 5.69
CA ARG A 234 12.59 2.71 5.82
C ARG A 234 12.64 2.37 7.30
N HIS A 235 12.11 1.21 7.68
CA HIS A 235 12.43 0.62 8.97
C HIS A 235 13.92 0.26 9.00
N HIS A 236 14.72 1.05 9.71
CA HIS A 236 16.09 0.67 10.02
C HIS A 236 16.03 -0.42 11.08
N LEU A 237 16.09 -1.69 10.65
CA LEU A 237 16.45 -2.79 11.56
C LEU A 237 17.74 -2.37 12.24
N ASN A 238 17.64 -2.08 13.54
CA ASN A 238 18.69 -1.58 14.43
C ASN A 238 20.11 -2.01 14.02
N ASN A 239 20.68 -1.29 13.06
CA ASN A 239 22.10 -1.28 12.82
C ASN A 239 22.52 0.06 13.39
N LYS A 240 22.89 0.06 14.68
CA LYS A 240 23.30 1.23 15.47
C LYS A 240 24.39 2.10 14.80
N LYS A 241 24.92 1.70 13.64
CA LYS A 241 25.83 2.46 12.79
C LYS A 241 25.18 3.53 11.89
N ALA A 242 23.90 3.42 11.51
CA ALA A 242 23.34 4.30 10.46
C ALA A 242 22.90 5.71 10.94
N LEU A 243 22.64 5.89 12.24
CA LEU A 243 22.23 7.20 12.78
C LEU A 243 23.36 8.26 12.75
N HIS A 244 24.62 7.84 12.55
CA HIS A 244 25.73 8.78 12.43
C HIS A 244 25.86 9.44 11.03
N GLU A 245 25.19 8.92 9.99
CA GLU A 245 25.34 9.45 8.62
C GLU A 245 24.27 10.46 8.21
N CYS A 246 23.07 10.44 8.80
CA CYS A 246 22.01 11.38 8.44
C CYS A 246 22.16 12.76 9.11
N SER A 247 22.81 12.82 10.29
CA SER A 247 23.11 14.10 10.96
C SER A 247 24.21 14.92 10.27
N ASN A 248 25.07 14.30 9.44
CA ASN A 248 26.21 14.98 8.83
C ASN A 248 25.89 15.73 7.52
N LYS A 249 24.63 15.71 7.05
CA LYS A 249 24.22 16.47 5.85
C LYS A 249 23.51 17.79 6.15
N LYS A 250 23.31 18.16 7.42
CA LYS A 250 22.66 19.42 7.82
C LYS A 250 23.62 20.56 8.18
N THR A 251 24.94 20.37 8.09
CA THR A 251 25.97 21.35 8.53
C THR A 251 26.84 21.95 7.42
N LEU A 252 26.47 21.80 6.14
CA LEU A 252 27.13 22.52 5.04
C LEU A 252 26.11 23.39 4.31
N GLY A 253 25.81 24.54 4.88
CA GLY A 253 24.86 25.47 4.29
C GLY A 253 24.75 26.81 5.00
N GLU A 254 25.86 27.42 5.42
CA GLU A 254 25.88 28.86 5.75
C GLU A 254 27.20 29.54 5.34
N CYS A 255 27.03 30.78 4.87
CA CYS A 255 27.97 31.89 4.76
C CYS A 255 29.07 31.88 3.68
N SER A 256 28.76 32.56 2.56
CA SER A 256 29.55 33.76 2.18
C SER A 256 28.81 34.59 1.12
N SER A 257 28.20 35.68 1.58
CA SER A 257 27.75 36.82 0.79
C SER A 257 28.64 38.02 1.15
N SER A 258 29.36 38.57 0.17
CA SER A 258 29.90 39.95 0.13
C SER A 258 30.70 40.09 -1.18
N SER A 259 30.18 40.77 -2.21
CA SER A 259 30.27 42.22 -2.46
C SER A 259 31.43 42.55 -3.42
N SER A 260 31.10 43.12 -4.59
CA SER A 260 31.74 44.35 -5.09
C SER A 260 31.22 44.67 -6.49
N SER A 261 30.40 45.71 -6.55
CA SER A 261 30.17 46.58 -7.69
C SER A 261 31.48 47.20 -8.17
N LEU A 262 31.79 47.07 -9.46
CA LEU A 262 32.77 47.92 -10.15
C LEU A 262 32.16 48.37 -11.48
N THR A 263 31.76 49.64 -11.48
CA THR A 263 31.68 50.50 -12.66
C THR A 263 33.05 50.65 -13.30
N ASN A 264 33.13 50.67 -14.63
CA ASN A 264 33.93 51.67 -15.36
C ASN A 264 33.64 51.63 -16.88
N ALA A 265 33.43 52.84 -17.40
CA ALA A 265 33.64 53.38 -18.75
C ALA A 265 33.31 52.53 -19.98
#